data_AF-A0A9E4L154-F1
#
_entry.id   AF-A0A9E4L154-F1
#
_cell.length_a   1.000
_cell.length_b   1.000
_cell.length_c   1.000
_cell.angle_alpha   90.00
_cell.angle_beta   90.00
_cell.angle_gamma   90.00
#
_symmetry.space_group_name_H-M   'P 1'
#
loop_
_entity.id
_entity.type
_entity.pdbx_description
1 polymer ?
#
loop_
_entity_poly.entity_id
_entity_poly.type
_entity_poly.pdbx_seq_one_letter_code
_entity_poly.pdbx_strand_id
1 'polypeptide(L)'
;MNSSTIEDARDKWRRRSGPFAVAFAAWLGWALAAILLILRLGEPGLLLALLLLGGLLFFSLAVLLLVIRREIWRQRRNDLGQMQRESHQMQRENLQMQELVWLSSRVSPRRPLPFPLYKTGYEAALDVLIAAWELIEQERPKRVLELGSGLSSLVRAYALEANSQGTLQSLEDSA
;
A
#
# COMPACT_ATOMS: atom_id res chain seq x y z
N MET A 1 -8.29 -24.21 2.95
CA MET A 1 -6.91 -23.87 2.56
C MET A 1 -6.89 -23.80 1.03
N ASN A 2 -6.64 -22.63 0.44
CA ASN A 2 -6.83 -22.42 -1.00
C ASN A 2 -5.71 -23.12 -1.81
N SER A 3 -6.07 -23.72 -2.93
CA SER A 3 -5.09 -24.31 -3.87
C SER A 3 -4.06 -23.29 -4.35
N SER A 4 -4.47 -22.02 -4.48
CA SER A 4 -3.58 -20.92 -4.86
C SER A 4 -2.43 -20.68 -3.86
N THR A 5 -2.64 -20.89 -2.56
CA THR A 5 -1.59 -20.67 -1.54
C THR A 5 -0.50 -21.75 -1.61
N ILE A 6 -0.84 -22.96 -2.05
CA ILE A 6 0.12 -24.08 -2.16
C ILE A 6 0.97 -23.94 -3.42
N GLU A 7 0.37 -23.56 -4.56
CA GLU A 7 1.11 -23.31 -5.80
C GLU A 7 2.10 -22.15 -5.64
N ASP A 8 1.68 -21.06 -4.99
CA ASP A 8 2.52 -19.88 -4.77
C ASP A 8 3.70 -20.19 -3.83
N ALA A 9 3.49 -21.05 -2.82
CA ALA A 9 4.56 -21.53 -1.95
C ALA A 9 5.56 -22.43 -2.70
N ARG A 10 5.09 -23.31 -3.57
CA ARG A 10 5.94 -24.21 -4.38
C ARG A 10 6.81 -23.42 -5.36
N ASP A 11 6.22 -22.43 -6.02
CA ASP A 11 6.89 -21.59 -7.00
C ASP A 11 7.95 -20.69 -6.34
N LYS A 12 7.65 -20.18 -5.15
CA LYS A 12 8.58 -19.41 -4.33
C LYS A 12 9.76 -20.26 -3.85
N TRP A 13 9.53 -21.53 -3.52
CA TRP A 13 10.59 -22.46 -3.14
C TRP A 13 11.50 -22.79 -4.33
N ARG A 14 10.92 -23.05 -5.51
CA ARG A 14 11.65 -23.36 -6.74
C ARG A 14 12.53 -22.20 -7.22
N ARG A 15 12.05 -20.95 -7.07
CA ARG A 15 12.85 -19.75 -7.39
C ARG A 15 13.97 -19.48 -6.39
N ARG A 16 13.79 -19.86 -5.12
CA ARG A 16 14.84 -19.72 -4.09
C ARG A 16 15.92 -20.79 -4.21
N SER A 17 15.59 -22.04 -4.55
CA SER A 17 16.56 -23.14 -4.51
C SER A 17 17.61 -23.10 -5.64
N GLY A 18 17.28 -22.54 -6.81
CA GLY A 18 18.19 -22.46 -7.96
C GLY A 18 19.57 -21.84 -7.65
N PRO A 19 19.65 -20.59 -7.16
CA PRO A 19 20.94 -19.95 -6.90
C PRO A 19 21.73 -20.62 -5.76
N PHE A 20 21.07 -21.16 -4.74
CA PHE A 20 21.76 -21.89 -3.67
C PHE A 20 22.33 -23.21 -4.15
N ALA A 21 21.61 -23.95 -4.99
CA ALA A 21 22.10 -25.21 -5.56
C ALA A 21 23.35 -24.98 -6.43
N VAL A 22 23.35 -23.93 -7.26
CA VAL A 22 24.51 -23.56 -8.09
C VAL A 22 25.69 -23.13 -7.23
N ALA A 23 25.47 -22.28 -6.23
CA ALA A 23 26.53 -21.84 -5.31
C ALA A 23 27.13 -23.01 -4.50
N PHE A 24 26.28 -23.94 -4.05
CA PHE A 24 26.70 -25.13 -3.32
C PHE A 24 27.53 -26.08 -4.20
N ALA A 25 27.09 -26.34 -5.44
CA ALA A 25 27.83 -27.17 -6.38
C ALA A 25 29.21 -26.56 -6.71
N ALA A 26 29.28 -25.25 -6.92
CA ALA A 26 30.54 -24.54 -7.16
C ALA A 26 31.49 -24.65 -5.94
N TRP A 27 30.97 -24.47 -4.73
CA TRP A 27 31.73 -24.62 -3.49
C TRP A 27 32.31 -26.03 -3.33
N LEU A 28 31.50 -27.05 -3.62
CA LEU A 28 31.91 -28.46 -3.55
C LEU A 28 33.05 -28.77 -4.54
N GLY A 29 32.98 -28.20 -5.75
CA GLY A 29 34.03 -28.33 -6.76
C GLY A 29 35.37 -27.73 -6.30
N TRP A 30 35.35 -26.53 -5.72
CA TRP A 30 36.55 -25.90 -5.17
C TRP A 30 37.14 -26.67 -3.98
N ALA A 31 36.28 -27.21 -3.10
CA ALA A 31 36.72 -28.03 -1.97
C ALA A 31 37.44 -29.31 -2.45
N LEU A 32 36.89 -30.01 -3.44
CA LEU A 32 37.52 -31.20 -4.03
C LEU A 32 38.86 -30.87 -4.72
N ALA A 33 38.93 -29.76 -5.45
CA ALA A 33 40.17 -29.31 -6.08
C ALA A 33 41.27 -29.01 -5.04
N ALA A 34 40.91 -28.37 -3.92
CA ALA A 34 41.84 -28.12 -2.82
C ALA A 34 42.37 -29.42 -2.18
N ILE A 35 41.49 -30.41 -1.96
CA ILE A 35 41.87 -31.73 -1.43
C ILE A 35 42.86 -32.44 -2.37
N LEU A 36 42.60 -32.42 -3.69
CA LEU A 36 43.50 -33.03 -4.67
C LEU A 36 44.86 -32.31 -4.73
N LEU A 37 44.89 -31.00 -4.52
CA LEU A 37 46.13 -30.23 -4.44
C LEU A 37 46.98 -30.61 -3.22
N ILE A 38 46.35 -30.82 -2.06
CA ILE A 38 46.99 -31.30 -0.82
C ILE A 38 47.69 -32.64 -1.06
N LEU A 39 46.95 -33.59 -1.64
CA LEU A 39 47.46 -34.93 -1.90
C LEU A 39 48.69 -34.93 -2.82
N ARG A 40 48.86 -33.88 -3.63
CA ARG A 40 49.97 -33.76 -4.59
C ARG A 40 51.21 -33.06 -4.05
N LEU A 41 51.09 -32.23 -3.01
CA LEU A 41 52.18 -31.38 -2.51
C LEU A 41 52.91 -31.92 -1.27
N GLY A 42 52.37 -32.95 -0.61
CA GLY A 42 52.97 -33.53 0.61
C GLY A 42 52.90 -32.62 1.84
N GLU A 43 53.73 -32.89 2.85
CA GLU A 43 53.79 -32.18 4.16
C GLU A 43 53.78 -30.64 4.07
N PRO A 44 54.61 -29.96 3.24
CA PRO A 44 54.59 -28.49 3.17
C PRO A 44 53.29 -27.93 2.54
N GLY A 45 52.55 -28.75 1.80
CA GLY A 45 51.26 -28.37 1.21
C GLY A 45 50.13 -28.26 2.24
N LEU A 46 50.26 -28.90 3.41
CA LEU A 46 49.20 -28.94 4.42
C LEU A 46 48.89 -27.56 4.99
N LEU A 47 49.91 -26.76 5.33
CA LEU A 47 49.71 -25.42 5.89
C LEU A 47 49.05 -24.46 4.89
N LEU A 48 49.51 -24.48 3.64
CA LEU A 48 48.92 -23.67 2.57
C LEU A 48 47.46 -24.05 2.35
N ALA A 49 47.16 -25.35 2.37
CA ALA A 49 45.80 -25.81 2.18
C ALA A 49 44.87 -25.51 3.35
N LEU A 50 45.35 -25.59 4.59
CA LEU A 50 44.59 -25.15 5.77
C LEU A 50 44.26 -23.65 5.68
N LEU A 51 45.21 -22.82 5.24
CA LEU A 51 44.97 -21.39 5.02
C LEU A 51 43.94 -21.15 3.91
N LEU A 52 44.03 -21.85 2.78
CA LEU A 52 43.06 -21.75 1.69
C LEU A 52 41.66 -22.19 2.13
N LEU A 53 41.56 -23.29 2.86
CA LEU A 53 40.29 -23.81 3.36
C LEU A 53 39.67 -22.86 4.39
N GLY A 54 40.48 -22.29 5.29
CA GLY A 54 40.04 -21.26 6.22
C GLY A 54 39.52 -20.00 5.51
N GLY A 55 40.26 -19.51 4.50
CA GLY A 55 39.84 -18.36 3.68
C GLY A 55 38.54 -18.63 2.91
N LEU A 56 38.37 -19.83 2.36
CA LEU A 56 37.19 -20.23 1.63
C LEU A 56 35.95 -20.37 2.54
N LEU A 57 36.13 -20.91 3.74
CA LEU A 57 35.08 -20.94 4.77
C LEU A 57 34.67 -19.53 5.18
N PHE A 58 35.63 -18.65 5.47
CA PHE A 58 35.37 -17.26 5.84
C PHE A 58 34.61 -16.51 4.72
N PHE A 59 35.05 -16.66 3.47
CA PHE A 59 34.39 -16.05 2.33
C PHE A 59 32.95 -16.58 2.15
N SER A 60 32.75 -17.89 2.29
CA SER A 60 31.40 -18.49 2.20
C SER A 60 30.44 -17.95 3.26
N LEU A 61 30.93 -17.76 4.50
CA LEU A 61 30.18 -17.17 5.59
C LEU A 61 29.83 -15.70 5.30
N ALA A 62 30.77 -14.92 4.78
CA ALA A 62 30.54 -13.53 4.41
C ALA A 62 29.46 -13.39 3.32
N VAL A 63 29.50 -14.25 2.29
CA VAL A 63 28.48 -14.28 1.24
C VAL A 63 27.12 -14.67 1.81
N LEU A 64 27.05 -15.68 2.69
CA LEU A 64 25.81 -16.09 3.34
C LEU A 64 25.19 -14.93 4.14
N LEU A 65 26.00 -14.22 4.93
CA LEU A 65 25.54 -13.06 5.71
C LEU A 65 25.05 -11.93 4.80
N LEU A 66 25.70 -11.68 3.66
CA LEU A 66 25.25 -10.69 2.67
C LEU A 66 23.91 -11.07 2.05
N VAL A 67 23.68 -12.35 1.74
CA VAL A 67 22.41 -12.85 1.22
C VAL A 67 21.29 -12.70 2.25
N ILE A 68 21.54 -13.10 3.50
CA ILE A 68 20.58 -12.94 4.60
C ILE A 68 20.24 -11.46 4.79
N ARG A 69 21.26 -10.59 4.85
CA ARG A 69 21.08 -9.14 4.97
C ARG A 69 20.23 -8.64 3.81
N ARG A 70 20.58 -8.95 2.57
CA ARG A 70 19.83 -8.52 1.38
C ARG A 70 18.36 -8.94 1.44
N GLU A 71 18.05 -10.15 1.89
CA GLU A 71 16.67 -10.63 1.99
C GLU A 71 15.89 -9.92 3.10
N ILE A 72 16.51 -9.65 4.26
CA ILE A 72 15.89 -8.84 5.33
C ILE A 72 15.56 -7.43 4.80
N TRP A 73 16.49 -6.81 4.07
CA TRP A 73 16.26 -5.50 3.46
C TRP A 73 15.14 -5.53 2.42
N ARG A 74 15.03 -6.63 1.66
CA ARG A 74 13.95 -6.82 0.69
C ARG A 74 12.59 -6.94 1.36
N GLN A 75 12.48 -7.71 2.46
CA GLN A 75 11.24 -7.85 3.22
C GLN A 75 10.81 -6.50 3.81
N ARG A 76 11.71 -5.79 4.48
CA ARG A 76 11.41 -4.48 5.08
C ARG A 76 10.90 -3.46 4.07
N ARG A 77 11.42 -3.45 2.83
CA ARG A 77 10.92 -2.53 1.78
C ARG A 77 9.47 -2.83 1.40
N ASN A 78 9.10 -4.10 1.32
CA ASN A 78 7.73 -4.48 0.98
C ASN A 78 6.77 -4.15 2.13
N ASP A 79 7.18 -4.44 3.37
CA ASP A 79 6.37 -4.18 4.57
C ASP A 79 6.13 -2.68 4.75
N LEU A 80 7.16 -1.84 4.57
CA LEU A 80 7.01 -0.38 4.62
C LEU A 80 6.03 0.15 3.57
N GLY A 81 6.06 -0.42 2.36
CA GLY A 81 5.11 -0.04 1.31
C GLY A 81 3.67 -0.42 1.65
N GLN A 82 3.45 -1.58 2.29
CA GLN A 82 2.13 -1.99 2.77
C GLN A 82 1.66 -1.11 3.93
N MET A 83 2.51 -0.88 4.93
CA MET A 83 2.20 0.01 6.06
C MET A 83 1.86 1.43 5.59
N GLN A 84 2.57 1.96 4.59
CA GLN A 84 2.24 3.27 4.02
C GLN A 84 0.87 3.27 3.34
N ARG A 85 0.55 2.25 2.55
CA ARG A 85 -0.77 2.14 1.89
C ARG A 85 -1.90 2.02 2.91
N GLU A 86 -1.72 1.17 3.93
CA GLU A 86 -2.67 1.03 5.02
C GLU A 86 -2.84 2.35 5.78
N SER A 87 -1.74 3.04 6.09
CA SER A 87 -1.81 4.35 6.76
C SER A 87 -2.54 5.40 5.93
N HIS A 88 -2.31 5.45 4.61
CA HIS A 88 -3.01 6.37 3.71
C HIS A 88 -4.49 6.02 3.58
N GLN A 89 -4.83 4.74 3.58
CA GLN A 89 -6.23 4.31 3.57
C GLN A 89 -6.93 4.69 4.87
N MET A 90 -6.33 4.40 6.02
CA MET A 90 -6.87 4.81 7.34
C MET A 90 -7.00 6.33 7.46
N GLN A 91 -6.04 7.09 6.94
CA GLN A 91 -6.12 8.56 6.90
C GLN A 91 -7.31 9.03 6.06
N ARG A 92 -7.53 8.44 4.87
CA ARG A 92 -8.68 8.78 4.03
C ARG A 92 -10.01 8.44 4.70
N GLU A 93 -10.10 7.27 5.33
CA GLU A 93 -11.31 6.86 6.06
C GLU A 93 -11.59 7.79 7.25
N ASN A 94 -10.54 8.18 8.00
CA ASN A 94 -10.67 9.13 9.10
C ASN A 94 -11.09 10.53 8.63
N LEU A 95 -10.54 11.02 7.51
CA LEU A 95 -10.93 12.31 6.93
C LEU A 95 -12.41 12.30 6.52
N GLN A 96 -12.86 11.27 5.82
CA GLN A 96 -14.28 11.12 5.45
C GLN A 96 -15.20 11.11 6.68
N MET A 97 -14.77 10.45 7.77
CA MET A 97 -15.55 10.44 9.00
C MET A 97 -15.58 11.83 9.67
N GLN A 98 -14.45 12.54 9.71
CA GLN A 98 -14.37 13.90 10.25
C GLN A 98 -15.24 14.88 9.45
N GLU A 99 -15.16 14.81 8.13
CA GLU A 99 -15.98 15.59 7.20
C GLU A 99 -17.48 15.30 7.39
N LEU A 100 -17.85 14.05 7.64
CA LEU A 100 -19.24 13.67 7.88
C LEU A 100 -19.74 14.22 9.21
N VAL A 101 -18.92 14.12 10.25
CA VAL A 101 -19.21 14.69 11.57
C VAL A 101 -19.36 16.20 11.45
N TRP A 102 -18.44 16.88 10.76
CA TRP A 102 -18.50 18.31 10.50
C TRP A 102 -19.81 18.69 9.79
N LEU A 103 -20.15 18.01 8.69
CA LEU A 103 -21.36 18.29 7.93
C LEU A 103 -22.60 18.05 8.80
N SER A 104 -22.66 16.94 9.54
CA SER A 104 -23.79 16.65 10.43
C SER A 104 -23.96 17.66 11.57
N SER A 105 -22.88 18.34 11.98
CA SER A 105 -22.92 19.37 13.02
C SER A 105 -23.41 20.74 12.50
N ARG A 106 -23.25 21.01 11.20
CA ARG A 106 -23.65 22.27 10.54
C ARG A 106 -25.03 22.19 9.92
N VAL A 107 -25.34 21.06 9.28
CA VAL A 107 -26.63 20.85 8.64
C VAL A 107 -27.62 20.43 9.71
N SER A 108 -28.65 21.25 9.95
CA SER A 108 -29.83 20.88 10.75
C SER A 108 -30.99 20.60 9.81
N PRO A 109 -31.00 19.45 9.11
CA PRO A 109 -31.94 19.24 8.02
C PRO A 109 -33.34 19.01 8.59
N ARG A 110 -34.37 19.65 8.00
CA ARG A 110 -35.78 19.41 8.38
C ARG A 110 -36.17 17.93 8.22
N ARG A 111 -35.53 17.23 7.29
CA ARG A 111 -35.67 15.79 7.07
C ARG A 111 -34.30 15.13 7.05
N PRO A 112 -34.11 13.98 7.70
CA PRO A 112 -32.82 13.30 7.69
C PRO A 112 -32.33 13.08 6.25
N LEU A 113 -31.03 13.28 6.03
CA LEU A 113 -30.42 13.00 4.73
C LEU A 113 -30.56 11.49 4.41
N PRO A 114 -30.72 11.10 3.14
CA PRO A 114 -30.81 9.71 2.75
C PRO A 114 -29.47 8.99 3.08
N PHE A 115 -29.48 8.12 4.09
CA PHE A 115 -28.33 7.30 4.46
C PHE A 115 -28.37 5.93 3.75
N PRO A 116 -27.22 5.37 3.34
CA PRO A 116 -25.88 5.90 3.56
C PRO A 116 -25.37 6.72 2.37
N LEU A 117 -24.86 7.92 2.66
CA LEU A 117 -24.26 8.86 1.69
C LEU A 117 -23.13 8.20 0.87
N TYR A 118 -22.49 7.17 1.43
CA TYR A 118 -21.39 6.42 0.82
C TYR A 118 -21.82 5.21 -0.04
N LYS A 119 -23.09 4.78 0.00
CA LYS A 119 -23.55 3.57 -0.75
C LYS A 119 -24.18 3.87 -2.09
N THR A 120 -24.52 5.12 -2.38
CA THR A 120 -25.35 5.45 -3.53
C THR A 120 -24.56 5.64 -4.83
N GLY A 121 -23.24 5.46 -4.83
CA GLY A 121 -22.41 5.63 -6.04
C GLY A 121 -22.34 7.07 -6.55
N TYR A 122 -22.94 8.03 -5.82
CA TYR A 122 -22.79 9.46 -6.06
C TYR A 122 -21.49 9.90 -5.41
N GLU A 123 -20.40 9.76 -6.15
CA GLU A 123 -19.03 10.17 -5.81
C GLU A 123 -18.86 11.69 -5.72
N ALA A 124 -19.86 12.44 -5.25
CA ALA A 124 -19.57 13.77 -4.76
C ALA A 124 -18.72 13.58 -3.52
N ALA A 125 -17.41 13.74 -3.68
CA ALA A 125 -16.48 13.70 -2.59
C ALA A 125 -16.95 14.70 -1.52
N LEU A 126 -16.93 14.26 -0.25
CA LEU A 126 -17.61 14.96 0.84
C LEU A 126 -17.01 16.35 1.08
N ASP A 127 -15.72 16.51 0.78
CA ASP A 127 -15.01 17.79 0.62
C ASP A 127 -15.71 18.76 -0.36
N VAL A 128 -16.22 18.28 -1.50
CA VAL A 128 -16.98 19.11 -2.47
C VAL A 128 -18.32 19.56 -1.87
N LEU A 129 -18.99 18.70 -1.11
CA LEU A 129 -20.23 19.05 -0.42
C LEU A 129 -20.00 20.11 0.65
N ILE A 130 -18.91 19.96 1.40
CA ILE A 130 -18.45 20.93 2.42
C ILE A 130 -18.11 22.26 1.75
N ALA A 131 -17.29 22.25 0.70
CA ALA A 131 -16.91 23.47 -0.03
C ALA A 131 -18.14 24.19 -0.61
N ALA A 132 -19.12 23.45 -1.15
CA ALA A 132 -20.36 24.03 -1.63
C ALA A 132 -21.19 24.65 -0.50
N TRP A 133 -21.25 24.01 0.67
CA TRP A 133 -21.91 24.56 1.85
C TRP A 133 -21.24 25.86 2.30
N GLU A 134 -19.92 25.83 2.50
CA GLU A 134 -19.16 27.00 2.96
C GLU A 134 -19.28 28.18 1.99
N LEU A 135 -19.23 27.92 0.69
CA LEU A 135 -19.39 28.95 -0.33
C LEU A 135 -20.80 29.57 -0.29
N ILE A 136 -21.85 28.77 -0.12
CA ILE A 136 -23.22 29.29 0.01
C ILE A 136 -23.39 30.06 1.32
N GLU A 137 -22.83 29.57 2.43
CA GLU A 137 -22.87 30.23 3.74
C GLU A 137 -22.17 31.60 3.70
N GLN A 138 -21.01 31.67 3.04
CA GLN A 138 -20.21 32.89 2.90
C GLN A 138 -20.82 33.90 1.93
N GLU A 139 -21.13 33.48 0.70
CA GLU A 139 -21.57 34.38 -0.36
C GLU A 139 -23.07 34.71 -0.30
N ARG A 140 -23.84 33.90 0.45
CA ARG A 140 -25.30 34.02 0.61
C ARG A 140 -26.05 34.26 -0.71
N PRO A 141 -25.81 33.43 -1.75
CA PRO A 141 -26.35 33.68 -3.08
C PRO A 141 -27.89 33.64 -3.09
N LYS A 142 -28.51 34.47 -3.94
CA LYS A 142 -29.97 34.44 -4.16
C LYS A 142 -30.42 33.29 -5.06
N ARG A 143 -29.52 32.77 -5.88
CA ARG A 143 -29.78 31.67 -6.82
C ARG A 143 -28.56 30.79 -6.95
N VAL A 144 -28.75 29.47 -6.91
CA VAL A 144 -27.74 28.47 -7.19
C VAL A 144 -28.26 27.61 -8.34
N LEU A 145 -27.47 27.48 -9.40
CA LEU A 145 -27.75 26.58 -10.51
C LEU A 145 -26.83 25.37 -10.39
N GLU A 146 -27.38 24.17 -10.50
CA GLU A 146 -26.61 22.93 -10.59
C GLU A 146 -26.98 22.15 -11.84
N LEU A 147 -26.04 21.34 -12.31
CA LEU A 147 -26.18 20.43 -13.44
C LEU A 147 -26.20 19.00 -12.91
N GLY A 148 -27.36 18.37 -12.92
CA GLY A 148 -27.67 17.09 -12.28
C GLY A 148 -28.26 17.26 -10.88
N SER A 149 -29.25 16.43 -10.54
CA SER A 149 -29.77 16.36 -9.18
C SER A 149 -29.14 15.20 -8.39
N GLY A 150 -29.19 15.30 -7.07
CA GLY A 150 -28.73 14.25 -6.19
C GLY A 150 -28.53 14.73 -4.76
N LEU A 151 -27.59 14.09 -4.06
CA LEU A 151 -27.29 14.45 -2.68
C LEU A 151 -26.74 15.87 -2.54
N SER A 152 -25.93 16.31 -3.51
CA SER A 152 -25.37 17.67 -3.50
C SER A 152 -26.45 18.74 -3.56
N SER A 153 -27.56 18.47 -4.26
CA SER A 153 -28.76 19.32 -4.29
C SER A 153 -29.35 19.52 -2.91
N LEU A 154 -29.49 18.44 -2.13
CA LEU A 154 -30.04 18.50 -0.78
C LEU A 154 -29.15 19.32 0.14
N VAL A 155 -27.83 19.12 0.09
CA VAL A 155 -26.87 19.89 0.91
C VAL A 155 -26.93 21.37 0.56
N ARG A 156 -26.93 21.72 -0.73
CA ARG A 156 -27.05 23.12 -1.19
C ARG A 156 -28.39 23.74 -0.81
N ALA A 157 -29.48 22.98 -0.92
CA ALA A 157 -30.81 23.43 -0.53
C ALA A 157 -30.86 23.74 0.97
N TYR A 158 -30.30 22.87 1.83
CA TYR A 158 -30.21 23.13 3.27
C TYR A 158 -29.29 24.31 3.60
N ALA A 159 -28.21 24.54 2.84
CA ALA A 159 -27.35 25.70 3.03
C ALA A 159 -28.09 27.02 2.73
N LEU A 160 -28.84 27.07 1.62
CA LEU A 160 -29.70 28.21 1.28
C LEU A 160 -30.80 28.40 2.34
N GLU A 161 -31.39 27.31 2.80
CA GLU A 161 -32.39 27.33 3.86
C GLU A 161 -31.83 27.90 5.18
N ALA A 162 -30.63 27.50 5.59
CA ALA A 162 -29.95 28.01 6.77
C ALA A 162 -29.67 29.53 6.66
N ASN A 163 -29.41 30.02 5.45
CA ASN A 163 -29.29 31.46 5.18
C ASN A 163 -30.65 32.19 5.16
N SER A 164 -31.76 31.48 5.30
CA SER A 164 -33.13 32.01 5.18
C SER A 164 -33.41 32.72 3.85
N GLN A 165 -32.62 32.43 2.81
CA GLN A 165 -32.78 33.06 1.50
C GLN A 165 -32.21 32.23 0.35
N GLY A 166 -32.72 32.50 -0.84
CA GLY A 166 -32.21 31.98 -2.10
C GLY A 166 -33.04 30.84 -2.67
N THR A 167 -32.66 30.38 -3.85
CA THR A 167 -33.36 29.34 -4.61
C THR A 167 -32.34 28.43 -5.28
N LEU A 168 -32.60 27.12 -5.27
CA LEU A 168 -31.81 26.12 -5.99
C LEU A 168 -32.56 25.72 -7.26
N GLN A 169 -31.89 25.76 -8.39
CA GLN A 169 -32.38 25.25 -9.68
C GLN A 169 -31.46 24.13 -10.13
N SER A 170 -32.04 22.96 -10.39
CA SER A 170 -31.33 21.79 -10.89
C SER A 170 -31.72 21.53 -12.34
N LEU A 171 -30.74 21.36 -13.21
CA LEU A 171 -30.94 20.97 -14.60
C LEU A 171 -30.51 19.52 -14.79
N GLU A 172 -31.45 18.64 -15.11
CA GLU A 172 -31.17 17.25 -15.44
C GLU A 172 -31.31 17.01 -16.94
N ASP A 173 -30.41 16.21 -17.50
CA ASP A 173 -30.58 15.70 -18.85
C ASP A 173 -31.61 14.56 -18.83
N SER A 174 -32.69 14.73 -19.59
CA SER A 174 -33.82 13.80 -19.64
C SER A 174 -33.60 12.75 -20.73
N ALA A 175 -32.43 12.10 -20.72
CA ALA A 175 -32.04 11.12 -21.74
C ALA A 175 -32.54 9.70 -21.42
#